data_AF-A0AA94JMF1-F1
#
_entry.id   AF-A0AA94JMF1-F1
#
_cell.length_a   1.000
_cell.length_b   1.000
_cell.length_c   1.000
_cell.angle_alpha   90.00
_cell.angle_beta   90.00
_cell.angle_gamma   90.00
#
_symmetry.space_group_name_H-M   'P 1'
#
loop_
_entity.id
_entity.type
_entity.pdbx_description
1 polymer ?
#
loop_
_entity_poly.entity_id
_entity_poly.type
_entity_poly.pdbx_seq_one_letter_code
_entity_poly.pdbx_strand_id
1 'polypeptide(L)'
;MTKKQFYLLFTSALTLILIFTNPSEENHIQSVKSKLKTAFKKKMTTEMIEDNSNSMQSLGKGIGLLLGDTFIDKMTDGFISRNNYLLFSTTKAEYKGESKVIGFGVLGNVFLSDKVNDIFNKEGKKYKGKVVTELQYGPPGYGEDKVNDKKVYPYFLILDNPINLTVEDGISASVNNVEKIQLTSTQNINLENYKDSDVEISGELFEAHTGHHYTDILIDVKNIE
;
A
#
# COMPACT_ATOMS: atom_id res chain seq x y z
N MET A 1 15.35 46.95 -35.26
CA MET A 1 14.52 45.78 -34.94
C MET A 1 13.10 46.25 -34.67
N THR A 2 12.11 45.73 -35.40
CA THR A 2 10.70 46.15 -35.25
C THR A 2 10.06 45.48 -34.02
N LYS A 3 8.98 46.05 -33.48
CA LYS A 3 8.22 45.43 -32.38
C LYS A 3 7.81 43.99 -32.71
N LYS A 4 7.42 43.73 -33.96
CA LYS A 4 7.07 42.38 -34.45
C LYS A 4 8.26 41.41 -34.42
N GLN A 5 9.44 41.85 -34.85
CA GLN A 5 10.66 41.05 -34.78
C GLN A 5 11.07 40.76 -33.32
N PHE A 6 10.85 41.72 -32.41
CA PHE A 6 11.08 41.52 -30.98
C PHE A 6 10.17 40.46 -30.38
N TYR A 7 8.86 40.54 -30.60
CA TYR A 7 7.94 39.51 -30.11
C TYR A 7 8.28 38.13 -30.65
N LEU A 8 8.61 38.02 -31.94
CA LEU A 8 8.95 36.74 -32.56
C LEU A 8 10.23 36.12 -31.98
N LEU A 9 11.28 36.92 -31.79
CA LEU A 9 12.51 36.46 -31.15
C LEU A 9 12.28 36.07 -29.69
N PHE A 10 11.51 36.85 -28.95
CA PHE A 10 11.18 36.56 -27.55
C PHE A 10 10.39 35.27 -27.41
N THR A 11 9.33 35.07 -28.21
CA THR A 11 8.52 33.85 -28.18
C THR A 11 9.34 32.63 -28.61
N SER A 12 10.21 32.77 -29.61
CA SER A 12 11.10 31.70 -30.05
C SER A 12 12.08 31.31 -28.95
N ALA A 13 12.71 32.30 -28.29
CA ALA A 13 13.62 32.06 -27.17
C ALA A 13 12.90 31.38 -26.00
N LEU A 14 11.71 31.86 -25.63
CA LEU A 14 10.90 31.25 -24.57
C LEU A 14 10.54 29.79 -24.87
N THR A 15 10.18 29.50 -26.12
CA THR A 15 9.82 28.14 -26.55
C THR A 15 11.04 27.22 -26.48
N LEU A 16 12.20 27.67 -26.94
CA LEU A 16 13.45 26.91 -26.85
C LEU A 16 13.82 26.62 -25.39
N ILE A 17 13.71 27.61 -24.50
CA ILE A 17 13.96 27.41 -23.06
C ILE A 17 13.06 26.31 -22.51
N LEU A 18 11.76 26.35 -22.80
CA LEU A 18 10.81 25.33 -22.33
C LEU A 18 11.15 23.92 -22.85
N ILE A 19 11.57 23.80 -24.12
CA ILE A 19 11.97 22.51 -24.71
C ILE A 19 13.20 21.95 -24.00
N PHE A 20 14.26 22.75 -23.86
CA PHE A 20 15.52 22.28 -23.27
C PHE A 20 15.45 22.05 -21.76
N THR A 21 14.57 22.76 -21.07
CA THR A 21 14.40 22.63 -19.62
C THR A 21 13.27 21.68 -19.24
N ASN A 22 12.54 21.09 -20.18
CA ASN A 22 11.50 20.12 -19.87
C ASN A 22 12.11 18.92 -19.12
N PRO A 23 11.67 18.63 -17.86
CA PRO A 23 12.33 17.65 -17.01
C PRO A 23 12.29 16.23 -17.61
N SER A 24 13.36 15.46 -17.38
CA SER A 24 13.47 14.06 -17.81
C SER A 24 12.59 13.14 -16.96
N GLU A 25 12.35 11.91 -17.42
CA GLU A 25 11.61 10.90 -16.66
C GLU A 25 12.26 10.59 -15.30
N GLU A 26 13.59 10.53 -15.28
CA GLU A 26 14.35 10.36 -14.05
C GLU A 26 14.08 11.50 -13.05
N ASN A 27 13.99 12.75 -13.51
CA ASN A 27 13.62 13.88 -12.64
C ASN A 27 12.22 13.70 -12.02
N HIS A 28 11.26 13.15 -12.77
CA HIS A 28 9.94 12.82 -12.26
C HIS A 28 10.00 11.73 -11.19
N ILE A 29 10.68 10.62 -11.47
CA ILE A 29 10.85 9.50 -10.53
C ILE A 29 11.52 9.98 -9.23
N GLN A 30 12.61 10.75 -9.33
CA GLN A 30 13.33 11.26 -8.17
C GLN A 30 12.49 12.22 -7.32
N SER A 31 11.68 13.06 -7.96
CA SER A 31 10.78 13.96 -7.24
C SER A 31 9.71 13.20 -6.46
N VAL A 32 9.18 12.11 -7.05
CA VAL A 32 8.23 11.22 -6.36
C VAL A 32 8.91 10.48 -5.22
N LYS A 33 10.07 9.85 -5.46
CA LYS A 33 10.89 9.18 -4.43
C LYS A 33 11.13 10.10 -3.23
N SER A 34 11.57 11.33 -3.48
CA SER A 34 11.88 12.30 -2.41
C SER A 34 10.64 12.69 -1.58
N LYS A 35 9.50 12.96 -2.25
CA LYS A 35 8.24 13.26 -1.56
C LYS A 35 7.77 12.07 -0.70
N LEU A 36 7.85 10.86 -1.25
CA LEU A 36 7.49 9.62 -0.55
C LEU A 36 8.40 9.34 0.66
N LYS A 37 9.72 9.42 0.48
CA LYS A 37 10.68 9.27 1.58
C LYS A 37 10.42 10.27 2.71
N THR A 38 10.08 11.51 2.35
CA THR A 38 9.73 12.55 3.33
C THR A 38 8.44 12.22 4.08
N ALA A 39 7.39 11.79 3.37
CA ALA A 39 6.12 11.39 3.97
C ALA A 39 6.30 10.18 4.91
N PHE A 40 7.04 9.17 4.46
CA PHE A 40 7.33 7.96 5.23
C PHE A 40 8.15 8.24 6.49
N LYS A 41 9.24 9.00 6.35
CA LYS A 41 10.08 9.40 7.48
C LYS A 41 9.25 10.17 8.52
N LYS A 42 8.38 11.08 8.07
CA LYS A 42 7.50 11.84 8.97
C LYS A 42 6.60 10.91 9.78
N LYS A 43 5.91 9.97 9.13
CA LYS A 43 5.04 8.98 9.80
C LYS A 43 5.79 8.15 10.84
N MET A 44 6.90 7.52 10.44
CA MET A 44 7.74 6.75 11.36
C MET A 44 8.26 7.57 12.54
N THR A 45 8.64 8.83 12.32
CA THR A 45 9.10 9.67 13.44
C THR A 45 7.96 10.06 14.39
N THR A 46 6.75 10.28 13.88
CA THR A 46 5.59 10.67 14.69
C THR A 46 5.04 9.50 15.51
N GLU A 47 4.96 8.30 14.92
CA GLU A 47 4.48 7.08 15.60
C GLU A 47 5.43 6.57 16.70
N MET A 48 6.67 7.09 16.74
CA MET A 48 7.70 6.63 17.67
C MET A 48 8.04 7.66 18.77
N ILE A 49 7.21 8.70 18.94
CA ILE A 49 7.35 9.69 20.03
C ILE A 49 6.64 9.21 21.32
N GLU A 50 5.88 8.11 21.30
CA GLU A 50 5.10 7.67 22.45
C GLU A 50 5.75 6.66 23.42
N ASP A 51 7.01 6.20 23.24
CA ASP A 51 7.57 5.26 24.22
C ASP A 51 9.09 5.35 24.49
N ASN A 52 9.45 5.28 25.77
CA ASN A 52 10.74 5.69 26.33
C ASN A 52 11.86 4.64 26.12
N SER A 53 12.93 5.05 25.42
CA SER A 53 14.30 4.49 25.34
C SER A 53 14.49 2.95 25.26
N ASN A 54 14.92 2.41 24.11
CA ASN A 54 15.75 1.18 23.99
C ASN A 54 16.41 1.02 22.60
N SER A 55 17.58 0.37 22.55
CA SER A 55 18.37 0.05 21.33
C SER A 55 17.59 -0.74 20.26
N MET A 56 16.56 -1.49 20.67
CA MET A 56 15.66 -2.22 19.79
C MET A 56 14.81 -1.29 18.90
N GLN A 57 14.38 -0.13 19.42
CA GLN A 57 13.63 0.86 18.63
C GLN A 57 14.54 1.51 17.57
N SER A 58 15.81 1.76 17.89
CA SER A 58 16.76 2.29 16.89
C SER A 58 17.08 1.29 15.78
N LEU A 59 17.17 0.00 16.12
CA LEU A 59 17.32 -1.07 15.12
C LEU A 59 16.07 -1.21 14.26
N GLY A 60 14.88 -1.20 14.86
CA GLY A 60 13.60 -1.19 14.16
C GLY A 60 13.43 0.00 13.21
N LYS A 61 13.82 1.21 13.64
CA LYS A 61 13.88 2.40 12.77
C LYS A 61 14.83 2.20 11.59
N GLY A 62 16.02 1.65 11.85
CA GLY A 62 17.02 1.39 10.80
C GLY A 62 16.53 0.40 9.76
N ILE A 63 15.98 -0.74 10.20
CA ILE A 63 15.42 -1.77 9.32
C ILE A 63 14.18 -1.23 8.58
N GLY A 64 13.30 -0.52 9.27
CA GLY A 64 12.10 0.08 8.69
C GLY A 64 12.42 1.11 7.60
N LEU A 65 13.42 1.96 7.81
CA LEU A 65 13.90 2.91 6.80
C LEU A 65 14.51 2.20 5.59
N LEU A 66 15.32 1.15 5.80
CA LEU A 66 15.91 0.37 4.70
C LEU A 66 14.84 -0.37 3.87
N LEU A 67 13.91 -1.06 4.54
CA LEU A 67 12.81 -1.76 3.85
C LEU A 67 11.88 -0.76 3.16
N GLY A 68 11.55 0.35 3.82
CA GLY A 68 10.76 1.44 3.24
C GLY A 68 11.42 2.02 1.99
N ASP A 69 12.73 2.25 2.01
CA ASP A 69 13.47 2.73 0.84
C ASP A 69 13.40 1.73 -0.32
N THR A 70 13.64 0.43 -0.08
CA THR A 70 13.55 -0.58 -1.15
C THR A 70 12.14 -0.72 -1.73
N PHE A 71 11.10 -0.56 -0.90
CA PHE A 71 9.70 -0.58 -1.33
C PHE A 71 9.37 0.64 -2.18
N ILE A 72 9.77 1.84 -1.74
CA ILE A 72 9.59 3.09 -2.49
C ILE A 72 10.30 3.02 -3.84
N ASP A 73 11.52 2.45 -3.89
CA ASP A 73 12.27 2.30 -5.14
C ASP A 73 11.53 1.39 -6.12
N LYS A 74 11.13 0.18 -5.71
CA LYS A 74 10.35 -0.73 -6.57
C LYS A 74 9.03 -0.12 -7.05
N MET A 75 8.35 0.60 -6.16
CA MET A 75 7.09 1.26 -6.49
C MET A 75 7.30 2.37 -7.53
N THR A 76 8.31 3.20 -7.35
CA THR A 76 8.52 4.34 -8.24
C THR A 76 9.09 3.93 -9.59
N ASP A 77 10.00 2.94 -9.61
CA ASP A 77 10.63 2.47 -10.84
C ASP A 77 9.67 1.67 -11.74
N GLY A 78 8.66 1.00 -11.15
CA GLY A 78 7.70 0.17 -11.90
C GLY A 78 6.38 0.87 -12.27
N PHE A 79 5.99 1.92 -11.53
CA PHE A 79 4.64 2.49 -11.64
C PHE A 79 4.61 3.98 -11.99
N ILE A 80 5.73 4.69 -11.96
CA ILE A 80 5.80 6.10 -12.32
C ILE A 80 6.38 6.26 -13.71
N SER A 81 5.69 7.02 -14.56
CA SER A 81 6.12 7.32 -15.91
C SER A 81 5.94 8.80 -16.25
N ARG A 82 6.65 9.24 -17.29
CA ARG A 82 6.55 10.60 -17.83
C ARG A 82 5.74 10.62 -19.13
N ASN A 83 4.73 11.49 -19.19
CA ASN A 83 4.18 11.93 -20.48
C ASN A 83 4.85 13.24 -20.91
N ASN A 84 5.50 13.23 -22.08
CA ASN A 84 6.20 14.39 -22.63
C ASN A 84 5.33 15.14 -23.65
N TYR A 85 5.07 16.43 -23.41
CA TYR A 85 4.31 17.33 -24.29
C TYR A 85 5.20 18.40 -24.95
N LEU A 86 6.50 18.10 -25.14
CA LEU A 86 7.53 18.97 -25.72
C LEU A 86 7.92 20.17 -24.84
N LEU A 87 6.97 21.05 -24.50
CA LEU A 87 7.22 22.26 -23.68
C LEU A 87 7.11 22.00 -22.17
N PHE A 88 6.40 20.95 -21.81
CA PHE A 88 6.16 20.52 -20.44
C PHE A 88 5.98 19.00 -20.43
N SER A 89 5.82 18.45 -19.24
CA SER A 89 5.54 17.04 -19.02
C SER A 89 4.56 16.84 -17.88
N THR A 90 3.99 15.65 -17.77
CA THR A 90 3.19 15.26 -16.60
C THR A 90 3.72 13.98 -15.99
N THR A 91 3.67 13.90 -14.66
CA THR A 91 3.95 12.66 -13.92
C THR A 91 2.69 11.80 -13.92
N LYS A 92 2.77 10.59 -14.46
CA LYS A 92 1.71 9.60 -14.45
C LYS A 92 2.09 8.50 -13.47
N ALA A 93 1.13 8.09 -12.64
CA ALA A 93 1.23 6.91 -11.80
C ALA A 93 0.25 5.86 -12.32
N GLU A 94 0.72 4.64 -12.48
CA GLU A 94 -0.09 3.47 -12.81
C GLU A 94 -0.30 2.65 -11.54
N TYR A 95 -1.55 2.42 -11.16
CA TYR A 95 -1.85 1.65 -9.96
C TYR A 95 -3.14 0.88 -10.18
N LYS A 96 -3.09 -0.45 -10.04
CA LYS A 96 -4.24 -1.36 -10.29
C LYS A 96 -4.90 -1.14 -11.65
N GLY A 97 -4.10 -1.01 -12.71
CA GLY A 97 -4.59 -0.77 -14.07
C GLY A 97 -5.11 0.64 -14.35
N GLU A 98 -5.23 1.51 -13.33
CA GLU A 98 -5.63 2.90 -13.50
C GLU A 98 -4.42 3.83 -13.64
N SER A 99 -4.49 4.69 -14.65
CA SER A 99 -3.49 5.72 -14.93
C SER A 99 -3.94 7.07 -14.39
N LYS A 100 -3.25 7.59 -13.37
CA LYS A 100 -3.57 8.89 -12.76
C LYS A 100 -2.42 9.88 -12.92
N VAL A 101 -2.75 11.09 -13.37
CA VAL A 101 -1.79 12.21 -13.38
C VAL A 101 -1.65 12.75 -11.96
N ILE A 102 -0.43 12.69 -11.45
CA ILE A 102 -0.08 13.07 -10.06
C ILE A 102 0.88 14.26 -9.98
N GLY A 103 1.37 14.75 -11.12
CA GLY A 103 2.26 15.90 -11.14
C GLY A 103 2.45 16.53 -12.51
N PHE A 104 3.10 17.69 -12.51
CA PHE A 104 3.36 18.52 -13.68
C PHE A 104 4.84 18.95 -13.69
N GLY A 105 5.49 18.82 -14.85
CA GLY A 105 6.90 19.14 -15.05
C GLY A 105 7.06 20.31 -16.01
N VAL A 106 7.81 21.34 -15.59
CA VAL A 106 8.09 22.53 -16.41
C VAL A 106 9.35 23.22 -15.90
N LEU A 107 10.13 23.84 -16.80
CA LEU A 107 11.32 24.63 -16.45
C LEU A 107 12.28 23.90 -15.48
N GLY A 108 12.52 22.61 -15.70
CA GLY A 108 13.42 21.77 -14.92
C GLY A 108 12.85 21.26 -13.59
N ASN A 109 11.63 21.68 -13.23
CA ASN A 109 11.02 21.39 -11.95
C ASN A 109 9.83 20.43 -12.13
N VAL A 110 9.59 19.58 -11.13
CA VAL A 110 8.43 18.68 -11.06
C VAL A 110 7.61 19.04 -9.83
N PHE A 111 6.36 19.41 -10.06
CA PHE A 111 5.39 19.74 -9.03
C PHE A 111 4.45 18.57 -8.84
N LEU A 112 4.42 18.01 -7.63
CA LEU A 112 3.61 16.85 -7.29
C LEU A 112 2.38 17.28 -6.49
N SER A 113 1.24 16.68 -6.82
CA SER A 113 0.01 16.81 -6.04
C SER A 113 0.07 15.94 -4.78
N ASP A 114 -0.76 16.28 -3.79
CA ASP A 114 -0.87 15.46 -2.56
C ASP A 114 -1.42 14.06 -2.80
N LYS A 115 -2.01 13.80 -3.99
CA LYS A 115 -2.41 12.46 -4.43
C LYS A 115 -1.26 11.46 -4.43
N VAL A 116 -0.01 11.92 -4.51
CA VAL A 116 1.18 11.06 -4.34
C VAL A 116 1.18 10.38 -2.98
N ASN A 117 0.74 11.10 -1.94
CA ASN A 117 0.62 10.53 -0.61
C ASN A 117 -0.48 9.46 -0.58
N ASP A 118 -1.58 9.61 -1.33
CA ASP A 118 -2.67 8.61 -1.35
C ASP A 118 -2.24 7.28 -1.97
N ILE A 119 -1.27 7.27 -2.89
CA ILE A 119 -0.75 6.02 -3.48
C ILE A 119 0.11 5.26 -2.44
N PHE A 120 0.72 5.99 -1.50
CA PHE A 120 1.52 5.44 -0.40
C PHE A 120 0.69 5.16 0.87
N ASN A 121 -0.26 6.03 1.16
CA ASN A 121 -1.11 6.05 2.35
C ASN A 121 -2.50 5.46 2.07
N LYS A 122 -2.70 4.73 0.98
CA LYS A 122 -3.86 3.84 0.92
C LYS A 122 -3.60 2.76 1.96
N GLU A 123 -3.94 3.07 3.20
CA GLU A 123 -4.14 2.11 4.27
C GLU A 123 -4.85 0.95 3.60
N GLY A 124 -4.23 -0.23 3.64
CA GLY A 124 -4.87 -1.42 3.11
C GLY A 124 -6.29 -1.44 3.67
N LYS A 125 -7.28 -1.74 2.80
CA LYS A 125 -8.69 -1.69 3.14
C LYS A 125 -8.88 -2.22 4.57
N LYS A 126 -9.35 -1.36 5.47
CA LYS A 126 -9.52 -1.71 6.88
C LYS A 126 -10.80 -2.51 7.05
N TYR A 127 -10.76 -3.47 7.97
CA TYR A 127 -11.87 -4.35 8.30
C TYR A 127 -12.18 -4.22 9.79
N LYS A 128 -13.43 -3.86 10.10
CA LYS A 128 -13.90 -3.77 11.48
C LYS A 128 -14.68 -5.01 11.85
N GLY A 129 -14.51 -5.45 13.07
CA GLY A 129 -15.24 -6.59 13.57
C GLY A 129 -14.77 -7.05 14.93
N LYS A 130 -15.38 -8.12 15.41
CA LYS A 130 -15.02 -8.77 16.68
C LYS A 130 -14.08 -9.93 16.44
N VAL A 131 -12.96 -9.97 17.16
CA VAL A 131 -12.07 -11.13 17.16
C VAL A 131 -12.68 -12.23 18.02
N VAL A 132 -12.84 -13.42 17.44
CA VAL A 132 -13.37 -14.59 18.14
C VAL A 132 -12.48 -15.80 17.91
N THR A 133 -12.54 -16.76 18.83
CA THR A 133 -11.97 -18.08 18.63
C THR A 133 -13.06 -19.14 18.74
N GLU A 134 -13.03 -20.11 17.83
CA GLU A 134 -14.02 -21.19 17.77
C GLU A 134 -13.26 -22.53 17.72
N LEU A 135 -13.85 -23.57 18.32
CA LEU A 135 -13.30 -24.92 18.24
C LEU A 135 -13.31 -25.41 16.78
N GLN A 136 -12.14 -25.76 16.28
CA GLN A 136 -11.96 -26.41 14.99
C GLN A 136 -11.18 -27.72 15.14
N TYR A 137 -11.30 -28.59 14.15
CA TYR A 137 -10.60 -29.88 14.11
C TYR A 137 -9.44 -29.79 13.12
N GLY A 138 -8.24 -30.03 13.61
CA GLY A 138 -6.99 -30.01 12.86
C GLY A 138 -6.52 -31.43 12.50
N PRO A 139 -5.21 -31.64 12.30
CA PRO A 139 -4.68 -32.92 11.84
C PRO A 139 -4.96 -34.08 12.81
N PRO A 140 -4.99 -35.34 12.30
CA PRO A 140 -4.74 -35.70 10.90
C PRO A 140 -5.95 -35.58 9.95
N GLY A 141 -7.19 -35.64 10.46
CA GLY A 141 -8.41 -35.74 9.67
C GLY A 141 -9.16 -34.42 9.43
N TYR A 142 -8.77 -33.32 10.08
CA TYR A 142 -9.36 -31.98 9.89
C TYR A 142 -10.89 -31.94 9.98
N GLY A 143 -11.47 -32.76 10.87
CA GLY A 143 -12.90 -32.89 11.08
C GLY A 143 -13.52 -34.15 10.50
N GLU A 144 -12.79 -34.94 9.72
CA GLU A 144 -13.21 -36.26 9.25
C GLU A 144 -13.31 -37.26 10.42
N ASP A 145 -12.38 -37.18 11.39
CA ASP A 145 -12.39 -38.01 12.60
C ASP A 145 -12.30 -37.14 13.86
N LYS A 146 -13.42 -36.50 14.19
CA LYS A 146 -13.56 -35.58 15.34
C LYS A 146 -13.12 -36.17 16.69
N VAL A 147 -13.05 -37.50 16.82
CA VAL A 147 -12.63 -38.18 18.05
C VAL A 147 -11.10 -38.15 18.17
N ASN A 148 -10.40 -38.43 17.08
CA ASN A 148 -8.94 -38.54 17.05
C ASN A 148 -8.24 -37.27 16.55
N ASP A 149 -8.98 -36.32 15.97
CA ASP A 149 -8.45 -35.06 15.45
C ASP A 149 -8.03 -34.09 16.55
N LYS A 150 -6.93 -33.38 16.27
CA LYS A 150 -6.42 -32.34 17.15
C LYS A 150 -7.41 -31.18 17.23
N LYS A 151 -7.85 -30.83 18.45
CA LYS A 151 -8.65 -29.63 18.69
C LYS A 151 -7.76 -28.38 18.58
N VAL A 152 -8.18 -27.41 17.78
CA VAL A 152 -7.50 -26.12 17.59
C VAL A 152 -8.49 -24.97 17.75
N TYR A 153 -7.97 -23.78 18.07
CA TYR A 153 -8.76 -22.56 18.25
C TYR A 153 -8.15 -21.43 17.41
N PRO A 154 -8.38 -21.41 16.10
CA PRO A 154 -7.94 -20.32 15.24
C PRO A 154 -8.65 -19.02 15.61
N TYR A 155 -8.04 -17.89 15.25
CA TYR A 155 -8.64 -16.57 15.39
C TYR A 155 -9.41 -16.21 14.14
N PHE A 156 -10.59 -15.63 14.33
CA PHE A 156 -11.44 -15.14 13.27
C PHE A 156 -11.85 -13.70 13.57
N LEU A 157 -12.06 -12.90 12.53
CA LEU A 157 -12.76 -11.64 12.62
C LEU A 157 -14.19 -11.83 12.10
N ILE A 158 -15.17 -11.58 12.97
CA ILE A 158 -16.57 -11.44 12.58
C ILE A 158 -16.78 -9.99 12.17
N LEU A 159 -16.99 -9.76 10.88
CA LEU A 159 -17.09 -8.43 10.31
C LEU A 159 -18.37 -7.73 10.76
N ASP A 160 -18.26 -6.45 11.10
CA ASP A 160 -19.43 -5.60 11.39
C ASP A 160 -20.35 -5.48 10.17
N ASN A 161 -19.76 -5.50 8.98
CA ASN A 161 -20.45 -5.42 7.70
C ASN A 161 -19.86 -6.44 6.73
N PRO A 162 -20.69 -7.28 6.07
CA PRO A 162 -20.20 -8.24 5.08
C PRO A 162 -19.44 -7.55 3.94
N ILE A 163 -18.41 -8.21 3.42
CA ILE A 163 -17.65 -7.71 2.28
C ILE A 163 -17.82 -8.58 1.04
N ASN A 164 -17.77 -7.96 -0.13
CA ASN A 164 -17.63 -8.64 -1.41
C ASN A 164 -16.19 -8.50 -1.89
N LEU A 165 -15.60 -9.60 -2.33
CA LEU A 165 -14.24 -9.68 -2.85
C LEU A 165 -14.29 -10.12 -4.31
N THR A 166 -13.84 -9.24 -5.20
CA THR A 166 -13.64 -9.53 -6.62
C THR A 166 -12.15 -9.74 -6.82
N VAL A 167 -11.73 -10.94 -7.21
CA VAL A 167 -10.36 -11.21 -7.64
C VAL A 167 -10.28 -10.86 -9.12
N GLU A 168 -9.48 -9.84 -9.45
CA GLU A 168 -9.44 -9.25 -10.81
C GLU A 168 -8.70 -10.12 -11.86
N ASP A 169 -8.12 -11.26 -11.47
CA ASP A 169 -7.27 -12.08 -12.37
C ASP A 169 -8.01 -13.23 -13.10
N GLY A 170 -9.34 -13.16 -13.23
CA GLY A 170 -10.11 -13.91 -14.24
C GLY A 170 -10.14 -15.45 -14.11
N ILE A 171 -9.53 -16.03 -13.06
CA ILE A 171 -9.45 -17.48 -12.86
C ILE A 171 -10.06 -17.94 -11.51
N SER A 172 -10.34 -17.04 -10.56
CA SER A 172 -10.99 -17.39 -9.29
C SER A 172 -12.33 -16.69 -9.07
N ALA A 173 -13.23 -17.38 -8.37
CA ALA A 173 -14.60 -16.94 -8.13
C ALA A 173 -14.65 -15.70 -7.25
N SER A 174 -15.52 -14.74 -7.55
CA SER A 174 -15.82 -13.65 -6.62
C SER A 174 -16.51 -14.21 -5.38
N VAL A 175 -15.94 -13.95 -4.19
CA VAL A 175 -16.54 -14.36 -2.93
C VAL A 175 -17.40 -13.22 -2.41
N ASN A 176 -18.70 -13.45 -2.36
CA ASN A 176 -19.68 -12.46 -1.94
C ASN A 176 -20.15 -12.72 -0.52
N ASN A 177 -20.53 -11.66 0.18
CA ASN A 177 -21.10 -11.71 1.53
C ASN A 177 -20.20 -12.44 2.54
N VAL A 178 -18.91 -12.12 2.53
CA VAL A 178 -17.96 -12.63 3.52
C VAL A 178 -18.24 -11.94 4.85
N GLU A 179 -18.68 -12.71 5.84
CA GLU A 179 -18.97 -12.24 7.21
C GLU A 179 -17.87 -12.63 8.21
N LYS A 180 -17.09 -13.66 7.90
CA LYS A 180 -16.06 -14.21 8.78
C LYS A 180 -14.76 -14.43 8.02
N ILE A 181 -13.67 -13.91 8.55
CA ILE A 181 -12.32 -14.04 7.99
C ILE A 181 -11.40 -14.68 9.02
N GLN A 182 -10.62 -15.69 8.63
CA GLN A 182 -9.58 -16.25 9.51
C GLN A 182 -8.38 -15.31 9.56
N LEU A 183 -7.92 -15.04 10.78
CA LEU A 183 -6.76 -14.21 11.06
C LEU A 183 -5.50 -15.06 11.09
N THR A 184 -4.49 -14.59 10.36
CA THR A 184 -3.12 -15.08 10.41
C THR A 184 -2.19 -13.89 10.61
N SER A 185 -0.96 -14.11 11.06
CA SER A 185 0.02 -13.04 11.19
C SER A 185 1.42 -13.56 10.95
N THR A 186 2.04 -13.14 9.85
CA THR A 186 3.47 -13.36 9.57
C THR A 186 4.38 -12.41 10.37
N GLN A 187 3.82 -11.30 10.90
CA GLN A 187 4.56 -10.28 11.64
C GLN A 187 4.68 -10.52 13.15
N ASN A 188 4.39 -11.74 13.64
CA ASN A 188 4.36 -12.07 15.07
C ASN A 188 3.40 -11.21 15.92
N ILE A 189 2.32 -10.67 15.34
CA ILE A 189 1.25 -10.05 16.12
C ILE A 189 0.60 -11.11 17.00
N ASN A 190 0.57 -10.87 18.31
CA ASN A 190 -0.08 -11.78 19.24
C ASN A 190 -1.61 -11.56 19.23
N LEU A 191 -2.30 -12.32 18.39
CA LEU A 191 -3.76 -12.26 18.23
C LEU A 191 -4.53 -12.61 19.52
N GLU A 192 -3.91 -13.34 20.46
CA GLU A 192 -4.54 -13.64 21.75
C GLU A 192 -4.87 -12.38 22.55
N ASN A 193 -4.05 -11.32 22.42
CA ASN A 193 -4.28 -10.05 23.12
C ASN A 193 -5.56 -9.34 22.69
N TYR A 194 -6.11 -9.71 21.54
CA TYR A 194 -7.29 -9.10 20.93
C TYR A 194 -8.50 -10.02 20.99
N LYS A 195 -8.37 -11.19 21.60
CA LYS A 195 -9.48 -12.14 21.73
C LYS A 195 -10.68 -11.48 22.42
N ASP A 196 -11.85 -11.66 21.83
CA ASP A 196 -13.12 -11.09 22.28
C ASP A 196 -13.22 -9.56 22.21
N SER A 197 -12.24 -8.88 21.61
CA SER A 197 -12.24 -7.43 21.40
C SER A 197 -12.83 -7.04 20.04
N ASP A 198 -13.49 -5.89 20.00
CA ASP A 198 -13.80 -5.18 18.76
C ASP A 198 -12.53 -4.48 18.27
N VAL A 199 -12.16 -4.71 17.01
CA VAL A 199 -10.90 -4.24 16.44
C VAL A 199 -11.10 -3.71 15.03
N GLU A 200 -10.17 -2.86 14.61
CA GLU A 200 -9.99 -2.49 13.20
C GLU A 200 -8.66 -3.05 12.70
N ILE A 201 -8.70 -3.94 11.71
CA ILE A 201 -7.50 -4.58 11.15
C ILE A 201 -7.20 -4.13 9.72
N SER A 202 -5.92 -4.13 9.35
CA SER A 202 -5.47 -4.02 7.96
C SER A 202 -4.47 -5.13 7.64
N GLY A 203 -4.49 -5.60 6.39
CA GLY A 203 -3.68 -6.74 5.99
C GLY A 203 -3.86 -7.12 4.52
N GLU A 204 -3.24 -8.22 4.11
CA GLU A 204 -3.41 -8.81 2.78
C GLU A 204 -4.40 -9.97 2.85
N LEU A 205 -5.46 -9.89 2.04
CA LEU A 205 -6.45 -10.97 1.92
C LEU A 205 -5.97 -12.03 0.92
N PHE A 206 -6.26 -13.29 1.22
CA PHE A 206 -6.00 -14.41 0.33
C PHE A 206 -7.04 -15.53 0.49
N GLU A 207 -7.21 -16.34 -0.55
CA GLU A 207 -8.14 -17.46 -0.57
C GLU A 207 -7.57 -18.67 0.20
N ALA A 208 -8.47 -19.51 0.70
CA ALA A 208 -8.07 -20.75 1.34
C ALA A 208 -7.57 -21.79 0.32
N HIS A 209 -6.32 -22.25 0.50
CA HIS A 209 -5.72 -23.28 -0.37
C HIS A 209 -5.38 -24.61 0.33
N THR A 210 -5.61 -24.76 1.65
CA THR A 210 -5.21 -25.97 2.40
C THR A 210 -6.24 -26.37 3.46
N GLY A 211 -6.17 -27.61 3.95
CA GLY A 211 -6.99 -28.11 5.07
C GLY A 211 -6.72 -27.40 6.42
N HIS A 212 -5.70 -26.54 6.50
CA HIS A 212 -5.41 -25.72 7.68
C HIS A 212 -6.19 -24.40 7.71
N HIS A 213 -7.02 -24.15 6.69
CA HIS A 213 -7.84 -22.95 6.56
C HIS A 213 -9.30 -23.31 6.82
N TYR A 214 -9.95 -22.55 7.72
CA TYR A 214 -11.28 -22.84 8.26
C TYR A 214 -12.35 -21.86 7.75
N THR A 215 -11.96 -20.92 6.89
CA THR A 215 -12.84 -19.98 6.18
C THR A 215 -12.37 -19.85 4.73
N ASP A 216 -13.25 -19.45 3.82
CA ASP A 216 -12.91 -19.26 2.40
C ASP A 216 -11.86 -18.16 2.19
N ILE A 217 -11.83 -17.18 3.09
CA ILE A 217 -10.95 -16.02 3.05
C ILE A 217 -10.16 -15.91 4.35
N LEU A 218 -8.87 -15.61 4.21
CA LEU A 218 -7.95 -15.31 5.29
C LEU A 218 -7.37 -13.92 5.11
N ILE A 219 -6.85 -13.36 6.20
CA ILE A 219 -6.06 -12.15 6.18
C ILE A 219 -4.74 -12.38 6.89
N ASP A 220 -3.64 -11.97 6.26
CA ASP A 220 -2.36 -11.77 6.95
C ASP A 220 -2.36 -10.38 7.57
N VAL A 221 -2.60 -10.33 8.89
CA VAL A 221 -2.76 -9.10 9.65
C VAL A 221 -1.42 -8.36 9.70
N LYS A 222 -1.44 -7.10 9.26
CA LYS A 222 -0.28 -6.19 9.32
C LYS A 222 -0.41 -5.17 10.43
N ASN A 223 -1.63 -4.68 10.70
CA ASN A 223 -1.91 -3.79 11.83
C ASN A 223 -3.28 -4.13 12.44
N ILE A 224 -3.42 -3.84 13.73
CA ILE A 224 -4.63 -4.01 14.53
C ILE A 224 -4.73 -2.83 15.50
N GLU A 225 -5.89 -2.17 15.51
CA GLU A 225 -6.26 -1.04 16.36
C GLU A 225 -7.48 -1.37 17.22
#